data_AF-A0A1J5C8I9-F1
#
_entry.id   AF-A0A1J5C8I9-F1
#
_cell.length_a   1.000
_cell.length_b   1.000
_cell.length_c   1.000
_cell.angle_alpha   90.00
_cell.angle_beta   90.00
_cell.angle_gamma   90.00
#
_symmetry.space_group_name_H-M   'P 1'
#
loop_
_entity.id
_entity.type
_entity.pdbx_description
1 polymer ?
#
loop_
_entity_poly.entity_id
_entity_poly.type
_entity_poly.pdbx_seq_one_letter_code
_entity_poly.pdbx_strand_id
1 'polypeptide(L)'
;MSEGTSDQLYLALRLAALELHLQQTVALPFIADDLFINYDDGRARAGLQALAHLSESTQVIFLTHHEHLVPVAQSVFGERLNVVRLG
;
A
#
# COMPACT_ATOMS: atom_id res chain seq x y z
N MET A 1 2.85 -21.99 -9.88
CA MET A 1 2.47 -20.64 -9.41
C MET A 1 3.76 -19.97 -8.98
N SER A 2 4.12 -18.81 -9.53
CA SER A 2 5.33 -18.10 -9.09
C SER A 2 5.08 -17.48 -7.70
N GLU A 3 6.14 -17.27 -6.91
CA GLU A 3 6.06 -16.61 -5.59
C GLU A 3 5.24 -15.31 -5.66
N GLY A 4 5.47 -14.49 -6.69
CA GLY A 4 4.77 -13.21 -6.85
C GLY A 4 3.25 -13.31 -7.06
N THR A 5 2.71 -14.38 -7.64
CA THR A 5 1.25 -14.53 -7.80
C THR A 5 0.57 -14.92 -6.49
N SER A 6 1.28 -15.65 -5.63
CA SER A 6 0.79 -16.03 -4.30
C SER A 6 0.75 -14.82 -3.36
N ASP A 7 1.75 -13.95 -3.44
CA ASP A 7 1.83 -12.71 -2.65
C ASP A 7 0.68 -11.74 -2.99
N GLN A 8 0.34 -11.61 -4.28
CA GLN A 8 -0.77 -10.76 -4.72
C GLN A 8 -2.14 -11.23 -4.21
N LEU A 9 -2.37 -12.56 -4.23
CA LEU A 9 -3.59 -13.14 -3.69
C LEU A 9 -3.68 -12.93 -2.18
N TYR A 10 -2.56 -13.07 -1.47
CA TYR A 10 -2.50 -12.90 -0.03
C TYR A 10 -2.73 -11.44 0.40
N LEU A 11 -2.19 -10.48 -0.37
CA LEU A 11 -2.47 -9.05 -0.18
C LEU A 11 -3.94 -8.72 -0.45
N ALA A 12 -4.52 -9.23 -1.53
CA ALA A 12 -5.93 -9.02 -1.86
C ALA A 12 -6.87 -9.53 -0.77
N LEU A 13 -6.58 -10.71 -0.20
CA LEU A 13 -7.35 -11.25 0.93
C LEU A 13 -7.24 -10.40 2.20
N ARG A 14 -6.04 -9.88 2.50
CA ARG A 14 -5.83 -9.00 3.66
C ARG A 14 -6.58 -7.67 3.51
N LEU A 15 -6.58 -7.08 2.30
CA LEU A 15 -7.33 -5.86 2.00
C LEU A 15 -8.84 -6.07 2.15
N ALA A 16 -9.37 -7.17 1.62
CA ALA A 16 -10.80 -7.49 1.75
C ALA A 16 -11.23 -7.67 3.22
N ALA A 17 -10.39 -8.29 4.05
CA ALA A 17 -10.65 -8.44 5.48
C ALA A 17 -10.63 -7.08 6.22
N LEU A 18 -9.73 -6.17 5.83
CA LEU A 18 -9.66 -4.81 6.37
C LEU A 18 -10.89 -3.98 6.01
N GLU A 19 -11.33 -4.01 4.75
CA GLU A 19 -12.52 -3.29 4.30
C GLU A 19 -13.78 -3.73 5.07
N LEU A 20 -13.96 -5.04 5.27
CA LEU A 20 -15.04 -5.58 6.10
C LEU A 20 -14.98 -5.11 7.55
N HIS A 21 -13.79 -4.96 8.11
CA HIS A 21 -13.60 -4.53 9.50
C HIS A 21 -13.78 -3.01 9.68
N LEU A 22 -13.37 -2.21 8.70
CA LEU A 22 -13.51 -0.75 8.69
C LEU A 22 -14.97 -0.31 8.57
N GLN A 23 -15.85 -1.13 7.97
CA GLN A 23 -17.29 -0.86 7.96
C GLN A 23 -17.97 -1.02 9.34
N GLN A 24 -17.29 -1.65 10.31
CA GLN A 24 -17.87 -2.04 11.59
C GLN A 24 -17.25 -1.33 12.80
N THR A 25 -16.14 -0.58 12.62
CA THR A 25 -15.34 -0.04 13.73
C THR A 25 -14.72 1.33 13.39
N VAL A 26 -14.27 2.09 14.38
CA VAL A 26 -13.54 3.35 14.21
C VAL A 26 -12.35 3.15 13.25
N ALA A 27 -12.20 4.04 12.26
CA ALA A 27 -11.15 3.97 11.25
C ALA A 27 -9.76 4.12 11.89
N LEU A 28 -9.09 2.99 12.13
CA LEU A 28 -7.71 2.93 12.62
C LEU A 28 -6.73 3.08 11.46
N PRO A 29 -5.58 3.74 11.69
CA PRO A 29 -4.57 3.90 10.65
C PRO A 29 -4.06 2.54 10.17
N PHE A 30 -4.01 2.36 8.85
CA PHE A 30 -3.45 1.19 8.20
C PHE A 30 -1.93 1.37 8.03
N ILE A 31 -1.14 0.52 8.68
CA ILE A 31 0.32 0.53 8.60
C ILE A 31 0.78 -0.61 7.69
N ALA A 32 1.50 -0.24 6.63
CA ALA A 32 2.06 -1.16 5.65
C ALA A 32 3.58 -1.12 5.72
N ASP A 33 4.21 -2.21 6.15
CA ASP A 33 5.67 -2.33 6.27
C ASP A 33 6.21 -3.25 5.16
N ASP A 34 7.05 -2.70 4.28
CA ASP A 34 7.77 -3.39 3.20
C ASP A 34 6.95 -4.37 2.34
N LEU A 35 5.70 -3.99 2.02
CA LEU A 35 4.78 -4.77 1.18
C LEU A 35 5.32 -5.10 -0.23
N PHE A 36 6.38 -4.43 -0.72
CA PHE A 36 6.85 -4.51 -2.11
C PHE A 36 8.25 -5.13 -2.28
N ILE A 37 8.78 -5.84 -1.29
CA ILE A 37 10.13 -6.43 -1.33
C ILE A 37 10.43 -7.28 -2.59
N ASN A 38 9.41 -7.87 -3.22
CA ASN A 38 9.53 -8.73 -4.41
C ASN A 38 8.85 -8.16 -5.68
N TYR A 39 8.41 -6.90 -5.66
CA TYR A 39 7.56 -6.34 -6.71
C TYR A 39 8.39 -5.51 -7.70
N ASP A 40 8.18 -5.72 -9.00
CA ASP A 40 8.69 -4.81 -10.02
C ASP A 40 7.83 -3.54 -10.08
N ASP A 41 8.35 -2.47 -10.69
CA ASP A 41 7.73 -1.13 -10.74
C ASP A 41 6.26 -1.15 -11.18
N GLY A 42 5.90 -2.07 -12.08
CA GLY A 42 4.53 -2.27 -12.55
C GLY A 42 3.60 -2.82 -11.47
N ARG A 43 4.04 -3.84 -10.72
CA ARG A 43 3.25 -4.39 -9.61
C ARG A 43 3.20 -3.43 -8.41
N ALA A 44 4.28 -2.70 -8.14
CA ALA A 44 4.31 -1.69 -7.08
C ALA A 44 3.29 -0.57 -7.33
N ARG A 45 3.14 -0.12 -8.58
CA ARG A 45 2.12 0.86 -8.97
C ARG A 45 0.70 0.37 -8.66
N ALA A 46 0.37 -0.87 -8.99
CA ALA A 46 -0.97 -1.42 -8.73
C ALA A 46 -1.27 -1.50 -7.22
N GLY A 47 -0.28 -1.90 -6.41
CA GLY A 47 -0.42 -1.89 -4.95
C GLY A 47 -0.57 -0.47 -4.39
N LEU A 48 0.21 0.50 -4.89
CA LEU A 48 0.08 1.91 -4.51
C LEU A 48 -1.29 2.49 -4.89
N GLN A 49 -1.88 2.09 -6.02
CA GLN A 49 -3.24 2.48 -6.40
C GLN A 49 -4.29 1.92 -5.43
N ALA A 50 -4.15 0.66 -4.98
CA ALA A 50 -5.02 0.09 -3.97
C ALA A 50 -4.90 0.84 -2.62
N LEU A 51 -3.67 1.19 -2.22
CA LEU A 51 -3.42 2.02 -1.04
C LEU A 51 -4.02 3.43 -1.18
N ALA A 52 -4.02 4.00 -2.39
CA ALA A 52 -4.63 5.29 -2.66
C ALA A 52 -6.15 5.27 -2.55
N HIS A 53 -6.80 4.15 -2.87
CA HIS A 53 -8.23 3.99 -2.63
C HIS A 53 -8.53 3.78 -1.13
N LEU A 54 -7.71 2.95 -0.46
CA LEU A 54 -7.83 2.73 0.99
C LEU A 54 -7.64 4.03 1.78
N SER A 55 -6.77 4.93 1.31
CA SER A 55 -6.51 6.21 1.96
C SER A 55 -7.70 7.17 1.98
N GLU A 56 -8.73 6.92 1.17
CA GLU A 56 -9.99 7.67 1.21
C GLU A 56 -10.85 7.32 2.42
N SER A 57 -10.66 6.13 2.99
CA SER A 57 -11.45 5.60 4.11
C SER A 57 -10.67 5.53 5.43
N THR A 58 -9.34 5.47 5.38
CA THR A 58 -8.49 5.46 6.57
C THR A 58 -7.11 6.07 6.30
N GLN A 59 -6.41 6.51 7.35
CA GLN A 59 -5.04 6.97 7.20
C GLN A 59 -4.11 5.81 6.85
N VAL A 60 -3.37 5.91 5.73
CA VAL A 60 -2.38 4.91 5.32
C VAL A 60 -0.97 5.41 5.63
N ILE A 61 -0.21 4.61 6.38
CA ILE A 61 1.21 4.84 6.68
C ILE A 61 2.00 3.73 6.00
N PHE A 62 2.77 4.08 4.98
CA PHE A 62 3.61 3.14 4.25
C PHE A 62 5.08 3.34 4.63
N LEU A 63 5.69 2.28 5.14
CA LEU A 63 7.09 2.24 5.51
C LEU A 63 7.83 1.40 4.48
N THR A 64 8.89 1.97 3.92
CA THR A 64 9.78 1.22 3.03
C THR A 64 11.20 1.75 3.05
N HIS A 65 12.15 0.86 2.80
CA HIS A 65 13.54 1.20 2.53
C HIS A 65 13.84 1.42 1.03
N HIS A 66 12.86 1.20 0.15
CA HIS A 66 13.02 1.30 -1.30
C HIS A 66 12.79 2.74 -1.81
N GLU A 67 13.86 3.52 -1.96
CA GLU A 67 13.75 4.91 -2.43
C GLU A 67 13.14 5.05 -3.84
N HIS A 68 13.32 4.03 -4.70
CA HIS A 68 12.76 4.02 -6.07
C HIS A 68 11.23 3.99 -6.12
N LEU A 69 10.55 3.71 -5.00
CA LEU A 69 9.09 3.76 -4.93
C LEU A 69 8.55 5.18 -4.79
N VAL A 70 9.37 6.15 -4.36
CA VAL A 70 8.93 7.54 -4.17
C VAL A 70 8.41 8.17 -5.47
N PRO A 71 9.10 8.09 -6.63
CA PRO A 71 8.57 8.61 -7.89
C PRO A 71 7.26 7.92 -8.33
N VAL A 72 7.14 6.62 -8.09
CA VAL A 72 5.92 5.86 -8.42
C VAL A 72 4.77 6.30 -7.53
N ALA A 73 4.99 6.43 -6.22
CA ALA A 73 4.01 6.94 -5.27
C ALA A 73 3.60 8.38 -5.61
N GLN A 74 4.54 9.26 -5.97
CA GLN A 74 4.23 10.62 -6.41
C GLN A 74 3.32 10.61 -7.64
N SER A 75 3.54 9.70 -8.60
CA SER A 75 2.68 9.57 -9.78
C SER A 75 1.24 9.10 -9.47
N VAL A 76 1.03 8.40 -8.34
CA VAL A 76 -0.26 7.85 -7.94
C VAL A 76 -1.01 8.79 -6.98
N PHE A 77 -0.32 9.33 -5.99
CA PHE A 77 -0.91 10.12 -4.90
C PHE A 77 -0.86 11.63 -5.15
N GLY A 78 0.05 12.11 -6.00
CA GLY A 78 0.23 13.54 -6.28
C GLY A 78 0.50 14.35 -5.01
N GLU A 79 -0.23 15.46 -4.83
CA GLU A 79 -0.11 16.36 -3.68
C GLU A 79 -0.59 15.73 -2.35
N ARG A 80 -1.31 14.60 -2.39
CA ARG A 80 -1.78 13.91 -1.18
C ARG A 80 -0.70 13.04 -0.53
N LEU A 81 0.48 12.91 -1.16
CA LEU A 81 1.58 12.14 -0.63
C LEU A 81 2.42 12.99 0.33
N ASN A 82 2.64 12.45 1.54
CA ASN A 82 3.68 12.96 2.43
C ASN A 82 4.85 11.96 2.48
N VAL A 83 6.07 12.43 2.21
CA VAL A 83 7.28 11.60 2.22
C VAL A 83 8.19 12.06 3.35
N VAL A 84 8.42 11.18 4.32
CA VAL A 84 9.32 11.44 5.46
C VAL A 84 10.51 10.49 5.34
N ARG A 85 11.71 11.04 5.20
CA ARG A 85 12.96 10.28 5.24
C ARG A 85 13.44 10.17 6.68
N LEU A 86 13.56 8.95 7.18
CA LEU A 86 14.13 8.66 8.50
C LEU A 86 15.63 8.41 8.29
N GLY A 87 16.47 9.27 8.87
CA GLY A 87 17.93 9.23 8.75
C GLY A 87 18.61 8.32 9.76
#